data_AF-A0A369BFM2-F1
#
_entry.id   AF-A0A369BFM2-F1
#
_cell.length_a   1.000
_cell.length_b   1.000
_cell.length_c   1.000
_cell.angle_alpha   90.00
_cell.angle_beta   90.00
_cell.angle_gamma   90.00
#
_symmetry.space_group_name_H-M   'P 1'
#
loop_
_entity.id
_entity.type
_entity.pdbx_description
1 polymer ?
#
loop_
_entity_poly.entity_id
_entity_poly.type
_entity_poly.pdbx_seq_one_letter_code
_entity_poly.pdbx_strand_id
1 'polypeptide(L)'
;MNEPFPLRILPILAPAAFILACLTVLLPLPAGSINLSYLYTFRTSFLGILLEALPFVLLGSLLSSLVHLYVSEQLLKKWIPKNPAAGILTACILGLLFPVCECGMIPLIRRLIQKGMPVYIATVFILSGPIINPVVFGATYMAFRMYPEMVYARMGLAFFVAASIGVMIYITWKSDPLKTAPVSKAHSHSHHAYHEHDHHDHDDPHDHHHNHACHHHDHHPHSNHHEKKWTSIFVHTADEFFDMGKYLLLGCMLTAGIQSFVAKESLESIGSGPVSAYVFMMGFAFLLSLCSTSDAFVAQTFLHSFSSGSLLAFLVFGPMLDFKNTLMLLSVFKTKFVIYLAFLICTVVFTGAVAADAFFLSQ
;
A
#
# COMPACT_ATOMS: atom_id res chain seq x y z
N MET A 1 -17.54 23.34 -7.96
CA MET A 1 -16.10 23.66 -7.90
C MET A 1 -15.42 22.83 -8.98
N ASN A 2 -14.91 23.50 -10.01
CA ASN A 2 -14.28 22.86 -11.16
C ASN A 2 -12.90 22.32 -10.74
N GLU A 3 -12.78 21.00 -10.64
CA GLU A 3 -11.48 20.33 -10.56
C GLU A 3 -10.64 20.68 -11.81
N PRO A 4 -9.34 20.93 -11.68
CA PRO A 4 -8.50 21.31 -12.82
C PRO A 4 -8.42 20.17 -13.84
N PHE A 5 -8.46 20.53 -15.12
CA PHE A 5 -8.46 19.66 -16.31
C PHE A 5 -7.52 18.42 -16.28
N PRO A 6 -6.31 18.42 -15.66
CA PRO A 6 -5.46 17.21 -15.63
C PRO A 6 -6.02 16.01 -14.84
N LEU A 7 -6.95 16.19 -13.89
CA LEU A 7 -7.42 15.06 -13.05
C LEU A 7 -8.49 14.18 -13.70
N ARG A 8 -9.24 14.69 -14.68
CA ARG A 8 -10.33 13.94 -15.34
C ARG A 8 -9.85 12.93 -16.38
N ILE A 9 -8.67 13.14 -16.95
CA ILE A 9 -8.10 12.30 -18.02
C ILE A 9 -7.30 11.13 -17.42
N LEU A 10 -6.87 11.25 -16.16
CA LEU A 10 -6.09 10.27 -15.40
C LEU A 10 -6.68 8.83 -15.39
N PRO A 11 -8.01 8.61 -15.20
CA PRO A 11 -8.57 7.26 -15.23
C PRO A 11 -8.64 6.63 -16.63
N ILE A 12 -8.53 7.41 -17.71
CA ILE A 12 -8.48 6.91 -19.10
C ILE A 12 -7.02 6.74 -19.55
N LEU A 13 -6.13 7.59 -19.07
CA LEU A 13 -4.69 7.50 -19.31
C LEU A 13 -4.06 6.26 -18.66
N ALA A 14 -4.58 5.77 -17.53
CA ALA A 14 -4.04 4.58 -16.86
C ALA A 14 -4.21 3.29 -17.69
N PRO A 15 -5.41 2.91 -18.18
CA PRO A 15 -5.55 1.76 -19.08
C PRO A 15 -4.90 2.00 -20.44
N ALA A 16 -4.89 3.24 -20.96
CA ALA A 16 -4.18 3.57 -22.20
C ALA A 16 -2.65 3.44 -22.03
N ALA A 17 -2.08 3.84 -20.89
CA ALA A 17 -0.67 3.68 -20.58
C ALA A 17 -0.31 2.22 -20.28
N PHE A 18 -1.21 1.45 -19.67
CA PHE A 18 -1.06 0.01 -19.50
C PHE A 18 -1.08 -0.72 -20.85
N ILE A 19 -2.02 -0.38 -21.74
CA ILE A 19 -2.09 -0.92 -23.10
C ILE A 19 -0.86 -0.47 -23.90
N LEU A 20 -0.44 0.79 -23.83
CA LEU A 20 0.75 1.31 -24.52
C LEU A 20 2.04 0.67 -23.98
N ALA A 21 2.12 0.42 -22.67
CA ALA A 21 3.22 -0.34 -22.07
C ALA A 21 3.20 -1.80 -22.56
N CYS A 22 2.04 -2.46 -22.59
CA CYS A 22 1.91 -3.78 -23.20
C CYS A 22 2.24 -3.78 -24.71
N LEU A 23 1.89 -2.73 -25.44
CA LEU A 23 2.08 -2.60 -26.90
C LEU A 23 3.56 -2.34 -27.25
N THR A 24 4.23 -1.44 -26.52
CA THR A 24 5.68 -1.21 -26.61
C THR A 24 6.49 -2.43 -26.17
N VAL A 25 5.85 -3.36 -25.46
CA VAL A 25 6.41 -4.66 -25.06
C VAL A 25 6.22 -5.74 -26.12
N LEU A 26 5.04 -5.79 -26.76
CA LEU A 26 4.78 -6.77 -27.81
C LEU A 26 5.42 -6.42 -29.16
N LEU A 27 5.64 -5.14 -29.45
CA LEU A 27 6.30 -4.72 -30.69
C LEU A 27 7.83 -4.86 -30.60
N PRO A 28 8.48 -5.52 -31.58
CA PRO A 28 9.92 -5.47 -31.74
C PRO A 28 10.32 -4.03 -32.12
N LEU A 29 11.17 -3.40 -31.30
CA LEU A 29 11.71 -2.08 -31.60
C LEU A 29 12.62 -2.18 -32.83
N PRO A 30 12.52 -1.23 -33.79
CA PRO A 30 13.45 -1.18 -34.92
C PRO A 30 14.85 -0.90 -34.38
N ALA A 31 15.83 -1.73 -34.77
CA ALA A 31 17.23 -1.56 -34.40
C ALA A 31 17.78 -0.28 -35.05
N GLY A 32 17.79 0.84 -34.31
CA GLY A 32 18.33 2.10 -34.80
C GLY A 32 18.54 3.16 -33.71
N SER A 33 19.81 3.51 -33.49
CA SER A 33 20.37 4.77 -32.94
C SER A 33 20.05 5.25 -31.51
N ILE A 34 19.24 4.57 -30.71
CA ILE A 34 19.10 4.86 -29.26
C ILE A 34 19.97 3.87 -28.47
N ASN A 35 20.57 4.25 -27.32
CA ASN A 35 21.23 3.30 -26.42
C ASN A 35 20.22 2.24 -25.95
N LEU A 36 20.10 1.15 -26.71
CA LEU A 36 19.14 0.07 -26.51
C LEU A 36 19.20 -0.48 -25.08
N SER A 37 20.39 -0.52 -24.48
CA SER A 37 20.63 -1.06 -23.14
C SER A 37 19.80 -0.37 -22.06
N TYR A 38 19.72 0.97 -22.02
CA TYR A 38 18.94 1.69 -21.02
C TYR A 38 17.44 1.49 -21.20
N LEU A 39 16.96 1.46 -22.44
CA LEU A 39 15.55 1.18 -22.74
C LEU A 39 15.16 -0.25 -22.39
N TYR A 40 16.05 -1.23 -22.61
CA TYR A 40 15.83 -2.61 -22.19
C TYR A 40 15.81 -2.74 -20.67
N THR A 41 16.76 -2.13 -19.94
CA THR A 41 16.77 -2.11 -18.47
C THR A 41 15.51 -1.46 -17.91
N PHE A 42 15.09 -0.33 -18.48
CA PHE A 42 13.85 0.35 -18.11
C PHE A 42 12.64 -0.56 -18.28
N ARG A 43 12.48 -1.12 -19.48
CA ARG A 43 11.32 -1.95 -19.83
C ARG A 43 11.25 -3.22 -18.99
N THR A 44 12.37 -3.89 -18.80
CA THR A 44 12.46 -5.12 -18.00
C THR A 44 12.20 -4.85 -16.52
N SER A 45 12.78 -3.79 -15.96
CA SER A 45 12.57 -3.38 -14.56
C SER A 45 11.12 -2.95 -14.33
N PHE A 46 10.57 -2.11 -15.22
CA PHE A 46 9.17 -1.67 -15.14
C PHE A 46 8.20 -2.84 -15.14
N LEU A 47 8.33 -3.76 -16.10
CA LEU A 47 7.47 -4.94 -16.18
C LEU A 47 7.66 -5.87 -15.00
N GLY A 48 8.90 -6.09 -14.56
CA GLY A 48 9.19 -6.93 -13.40
C GLY A 48 8.47 -6.42 -12.16
N ILE A 49 8.69 -5.15 -11.80
CA ILE A 49 8.08 -4.52 -10.63
C ILE A 49 6.55 -4.50 -10.76
N LEU A 50 6.02 -4.18 -11.94
CA LEU A 50 4.57 -4.12 -12.16
C LEU A 50 3.92 -5.50 -12.04
N LEU A 51 4.45 -6.51 -12.75
CA LEU A 51 3.91 -7.88 -12.73
C LEU A 51 4.02 -8.51 -11.33
N GLU A 52 5.04 -8.13 -10.56
CA GLU A 52 5.19 -8.58 -9.19
C GLU A 52 4.18 -7.90 -8.25
N ALA A 53 3.96 -6.58 -8.38
CA ALA A 53 3.08 -5.83 -7.48
C ALA A 53 1.58 -6.04 -7.75
N LEU A 54 1.18 -6.23 -9.00
CA LEU A 54 -0.22 -6.43 -9.41
C LEU A 54 -0.96 -7.54 -8.63
N PRO A 55 -0.45 -8.78 -8.49
CA PRO A 55 -1.16 -9.84 -7.78
C PRO A 55 -1.39 -9.48 -6.31
N PHE A 56 -0.43 -8.81 -5.66
CA PHE A 56 -0.57 -8.44 -4.26
C PHE A 56 -1.49 -7.23 -4.05
N VAL A 57 -1.51 -6.26 -4.97
CA VAL A 57 -2.47 -5.15 -4.91
C VAL A 57 -3.88 -5.66 -5.13
N LEU A 58 -4.08 -6.59 -6.07
CA LEU A 58 -5.36 -7.25 -6.28
C LEU A 58 -5.81 -8.07 -5.06
N LEU A 59 -4.88 -8.80 -4.44
CA LEU A 59 -5.16 -9.51 -3.19
C LEU A 59 -5.51 -8.53 -2.06
N GLY A 60 -4.80 -7.41 -1.95
CA GLY A 60 -5.06 -6.37 -0.97
C GLY A 60 -6.42 -5.70 -1.13
N SER A 61 -6.84 -5.37 -2.36
CA SER A 61 -8.16 -4.81 -2.65
C SER A 61 -9.29 -5.82 -2.41
N LEU A 62 -9.04 -7.10 -2.70
CA LEU A 62 -9.98 -8.18 -2.37
C LEU A 62 -10.14 -8.32 -0.86
N LEU A 63 -9.02 -8.38 -0.11
CA LEU A 63 -9.03 -8.47 1.35
C LEU A 63 -9.70 -7.26 1.99
N SER A 64 -9.44 -6.06 1.49
CA SER A 64 -10.10 -4.82 1.93
C SER A 64 -11.61 -4.88 1.70
N SER A 65 -12.06 -5.37 0.55
CA SER A 65 -13.49 -5.57 0.23
C SER A 65 -14.14 -6.63 1.12
N LEU A 66 -13.44 -7.73 1.41
CA LEU A 66 -13.90 -8.74 2.35
C LEU A 66 -14.00 -8.16 3.78
N VAL A 67 -12.99 -7.43 4.23
CA VAL A 67 -13.03 -6.72 5.52
C VAL A 67 -14.18 -5.71 5.54
N HIS A 68 -14.46 -5.04 4.43
CA HIS A 68 -15.60 -4.14 4.34
C HIS A 68 -16.94 -4.84 4.61
N LEU A 69 -17.14 -6.02 4.03
CA LEU A 69 -18.43 -6.70 4.05
C LEU A 69 -18.61 -7.66 5.23
N TYR A 70 -17.52 -8.22 5.76
CA TYR A 70 -17.56 -9.23 6.84
C TYR A 70 -17.17 -8.68 8.22
N VAL A 71 -16.32 -7.65 8.31
CA VAL A 71 -15.83 -7.15 9.61
C VAL A 71 -16.63 -5.93 10.03
N SER A 72 -17.60 -6.07 10.94
CA SER A 72 -18.32 -4.90 11.47
C SER A 72 -17.44 -4.05 12.38
N GLU A 73 -17.77 -2.76 12.54
CA GLU A 73 -17.07 -1.87 13.48
C GLU A 73 -17.13 -2.38 14.93
N GLN A 74 -18.22 -3.05 15.29
CA GLN A 74 -18.41 -3.65 16.62
C GLN A 74 -17.48 -4.85 16.83
N LEU A 75 -17.35 -5.73 15.83
CA LEU A 75 -16.41 -6.86 15.86
C LEU A 75 -14.97 -6.36 15.98
N LEU A 76 -14.62 -5.34 15.20
CA LEU A 76 -13.29 -4.74 15.22
C LEU A 76 -12.97 -4.12 16.59
N LYS A 77 -13.90 -3.34 17.17
CA LYS A 77 -13.74 -2.77 18.52
C LYS A 77 -13.64 -3.82 19.63
N LYS A 78 -14.26 -4.99 19.44
CA LYS A 78 -14.20 -6.11 20.39
C LYS A 78 -12.87 -6.88 20.29
N TRP A 79 -12.34 -7.03 19.08
CA TRP A 79 -11.08 -7.75 18.82
C TRP A 79 -9.84 -6.92 19.12
N ILE A 80 -9.88 -5.61 18.88
CA ILE A 80 -8.74 -4.73 19.14
C ILE A 80 -8.53 -4.61 20.66
N PRO A 81 -7.33 -4.94 21.18
CA PRO A 81 -7.02 -4.78 22.60
C PRO A 81 -7.13 -3.33 23.05
N LYS A 82 -7.68 -3.11 24.26
CA LYS A 82 -7.77 -1.77 24.86
C LYS A 82 -6.42 -1.22 25.31
N ASN A 83 -5.50 -2.11 25.69
CA ASN A 83 -4.15 -1.75 26.09
C ASN A 83 -3.29 -1.45 24.83
N PRO A 84 -2.68 -0.26 24.70
CA PRO A 84 -1.86 0.10 23.55
C PRO A 84 -0.73 -0.89 23.26
N ALA A 85 -0.02 -1.36 24.29
CA ALA A 85 1.07 -2.31 24.11
C ALA A 85 0.57 -3.66 23.56
N ALA A 86 -0.56 -4.16 24.08
CA ALA A 86 -1.20 -5.36 23.56
C ALA A 86 -1.69 -5.18 22.11
N GLY A 87 -2.20 -3.99 21.77
CA GLY A 87 -2.60 -3.64 20.41
C GLY A 87 -1.44 -3.65 19.42
N ILE A 88 -0.29 -3.07 19.80
CA ILE A 88 0.94 -3.08 19.00
C ILE A 88 1.45 -4.52 18.81
N LEU A 89 1.54 -5.31 19.87
CA LEU A 89 1.96 -6.70 19.78
C LEU A 89 1.03 -7.52 18.88
N THR A 90 -0.28 -7.34 19.02
CA THR A 90 -1.27 -8.00 18.17
C THR A 90 -1.10 -7.60 16.71
N ALA A 91 -0.86 -6.32 16.42
CA ALA A 91 -0.60 -5.86 15.05
C ALA A 91 0.66 -6.49 14.44
N CYS A 92 1.76 -6.59 15.19
CA CYS A 92 2.97 -7.28 14.73
C CYS A 92 2.71 -8.76 14.42
N ILE A 93 1.96 -9.46 15.30
CA ILE A 93 1.63 -10.87 15.11
C ILE A 93 0.70 -11.06 13.92
N LEU A 94 -0.30 -10.18 13.74
CA LEU A 94 -1.14 -10.20 12.54
C LEU A 94 -0.29 -9.94 11.28
N GLY A 95 0.69 -9.04 11.34
CA GLY A 95 1.68 -8.84 10.28
C GLY A 95 2.37 -10.12 9.84
N LEU A 96 2.72 -10.99 10.79
CA LEU A 96 3.31 -12.31 10.50
C LEU A 96 2.33 -13.26 9.79
N LEU A 97 1.04 -13.20 10.14
CA LEU A 97 0.02 -14.11 9.61
C LEU A 97 -0.54 -13.70 8.24
N PHE A 98 -0.44 -12.43 7.88
CA PHE A 98 -0.99 -11.88 6.63
C PHE A 98 0.12 -11.64 5.60
N PRO A 99 0.34 -12.57 4.64
CA PRO A 99 1.38 -12.43 3.61
C PRO A 99 0.90 -11.48 2.49
N VAL A 100 0.73 -10.21 2.83
CA VAL A 100 0.35 -9.15 1.89
C VAL A 100 1.55 -8.21 1.75
N CYS A 101 1.93 -7.88 0.51
CA CYS A 101 3.01 -6.93 0.28
C CYS A 101 2.64 -5.50 0.72
N GLU A 102 3.61 -4.60 0.80
CA GLU A 102 3.36 -3.21 1.23
C GLU A 102 2.28 -2.51 0.38
N CYS A 103 2.22 -2.80 -0.93
CA CYS A 103 1.24 -2.22 -1.84
C CYS A 103 -0.19 -2.69 -1.56
N GLY A 104 -0.38 -3.95 -1.17
CA GLY A 104 -1.70 -4.51 -0.84
C GLY A 104 -2.19 -4.11 0.55
N MET A 105 -1.27 -3.79 1.47
CA MET A 105 -1.60 -3.40 2.84
C MET A 105 -2.26 -2.03 2.92
N ILE A 106 -1.94 -1.10 2.02
CA ILE A 106 -2.46 0.27 2.05
C ILE A 106 -4.00 0.33 1.93
N PRO A 107 -4.66 -0.24 0.91
CA PRO A 107 -6.13 -0.21 0.83
C PRO A 107 -6.80 -0.93 2.00
N LEU A 108 -6.26 -2.07 2.43
CA LEU A 108 -6.74 -2.80 3.61
C LEU A 108 -6.72 -1.93 4.87
N ILE A 109 -5.62 -1.25 5.12
CA ILE A 109 -5.43 -0.45 6.33
C ILE A 109 -6.26 0.82 6.28
N ARG A 110 -6.37 1.47 5.11
CA ARG A 110 -7.32 2.57 4.87
C ARG A 110 -8.72 2.18 5.34
N ARG A 111 -9.17 0.98 4.95
CA ARG A 111 -10.49 0.47 5.31
C ARG A 111 -10.64 0.15 6.79
N LEU A 112 -9.60 -0.40 7.41
CA LEU A 112 -9.60 -0.69 8.86
C LEU A 112 -9.63 0.60 9.70
N ILE A 113 -8.88 1.64 9.31
CA ILE A 113 -8.90 2.95 9.98
C ILE A 113 -10.29 3.58 9.83
N GLN A 114 -10.91 3.52 8.65
CA GLN A 114 -12.28 4.01 8.44
C GLN A 114 -13.31 3.31 9.33
N LYS A 115 -13.08 2.04 9.69
CA LYS A 115 -13.91 1.27 10.64
C LYS A 115 -13.57 1.51 12.12
N GLY A 116 -12.62 2.40 12.40
CA GLY A 116 -12.23 2.80 13.75
C GLY A 116 -11.00 2.10 14.32
N MET A 117 -10.18 1.42 13.50
CA MET A 117 -8.88 0.94 13.96
C MET A 117 -7.99 2.13 14.39
N PRO A 118 -7.41 2.11 15.60
CA PRO A 118 -6.48 3.16 16.02
C PRO A 118 -5.27 3.26 15.10
N VAL A 119 -4.85 4.49 14.82
CA VAL A 119 -3.77 4.81 13.85
C VAL A 119 -2.47 4.09 14.19
N TYR A 120 -2.08 4.07 15.47
CA TYR A 120 -0.84 3.42 15.88
C TYR A 120 -0.83 1.90 15.60
N ILE A 121 -1.96 1.21 15.76
CA ILE A 121 -2.12 -0.22 15.43
C ILE A 121 -2.03 -0.41 13.92
N ALA A 122 -2.75 0.43 13.17
CA ALA A 122 -2.74 0.43 11.73
C ALA A 122 -1.33 0.65 11.16
N THR A 123 -0.56 1.59 11.70
CA THR A 123 0.82 1.85 11.26
C THR A 123 1.74 0.67 11.57
N VAL A 124 1.65 0.09 12.76
CA VAL A 124 2.43 -1.12 13.08
C VAL A 124 2.11 -2.24 12.10
N PHE A 125 0.83 -2.40 11.72
CA PHE A 125 0.44 -3.44 10.79
C PHE A 125 0.94 -3.16 9.35
N ILE A 126 0.90 -1.92 8.88
CA ILE A 126 1.52 -1.50 7.59
C ILE A 126 3.02 -1.84 7.58
N LEU A 127 3.73 -1.56 8.67
CA LEU A 127 5.19 -1.70 8.72
C LEU A 127 5.63 -3.16 8.90
N SER A 128 4.90 -3.96 9.68
CA SER A 128 5.30 -5.33 10.02
C SER A 128 4.88 -6.37 8.98
N GLY A 129 3.71 -6.21 8.33
CA GLY A 129 3.20 -7.16 7.33
C GLY A 129 4.16 -7.52 6.20
N PRO A 130 4.74 -6.53 5.48
CA PRO A 130 5.59 -6.81 4.32
C PRO A 130 6.96 -7.39 4.69
N ILE A 131 7.40 -7.34 5.96
CA ILE A 131 8.77 -7.66 6.37
C ILE A 131 8.89 -8.85 7.33
N ILE A 132 7.94 -9.07 8.25
CA ILE A 132 8.01 -10.16 9.26
C ILE A 132 7.35 -11.45 8.74
N ASN A 133 6.89 -11.47 7.49
CA ASN A 133 6.15 -12.62 6.97
C ASN A 133 7.04 -13.86 6.69
N PRO A 134 6.45 -15.07 6.67
CA PRO A 134 7.20 -16.31 6.44
C PRO A 134 7.91 -16.38 5.08
N VAL A 135 7.38 -15.71 4.05
CA VAL A 135 7.97 -15.70 2.70
C VAL A 135 9.29 -14.92 2.71
N VAL A 136 9.31 -13.76 3.37
CA VAL A 136 10.51 -12.92 3.55
C VAL A 136 11.51 -13.60 4.47
N PHE A 137 11.05 -14.26 5.53
CA PHE A 137 11.93 -15.09 6.37
C PHE A 137 12.62 -16.16 5.52
N GLY A 138 11.87 -16.93 4.74
CA GLY A 138 12.40 -17.97 3.85
C GLY A 138 13.36 -17.43 2.79
N ALA A 139 13.01 -16.30 2.14
CA ALA A 139 13.87 -15.65 1.16
C ALA A 139 15.18 -15.16 1.77
N THR A 140 15.11 -14.53 2.95
CA THR A 140 16.30 -14.06 3.68
C THR A 140 17.18 -15.24 4.10
N TYR A 141 16.57 -16.33 4.57
CA TYR A 141 17.30 -17.55 4.94
C TYR A 141 17.99 -18.21 3.74
N MET A 142 17.35 -18.22 2.58
CA MET A 142 17.98 -18.73 1.36
C MET A 142 19.12 -17.85 0.87
N ALA A 143 18.97 -16.53 0.91
CA ALA A 143 20.02 -15.59 0.52
C ALA A 143 21.21 -15.64 1.50
N PHE A 144 20.96 -15.59 2.81
CA PHE A 144 22.01 -15.56 3.83
C PHE A 144 22.24 -16.95 4.45
N ARG A 145 22.24 -18.01 3.64
CA ARG A 145 22.36 -19.40 4.14
C ARG A 145 23.61 -19.65 4.98
N MET A 146 24.70 -18.96 4.68
CA MET A 146 25.97 -19.06 5.41
C MET A 146 26.05 -18.10 6.62
N TYR A 147 25.10 -17.17 6.75
CA TYR A 147 25.05 -16.10 7.74
C TYR A 147 23.63 -15.99 8.36
N PRO A 148 23.12 -17.06 9.01
CA PRO A 148 21.73 -17.12 9.49
C PRO A 148 21.40 -16.04 10.54
N GLU A 149 22.40 -15.50 11.23
CA GLU A 149 22.26 -14.36 12.13
C GLU A 149 21.59 -13.15 11.46
N MET A 150 21.82 -12.94 10.16
CA MET A 150 21.17 -11.86 9.39
C MET A 150 19.65 -12.03 9.31
N VAL A 151 19.15 -13.27 9.27
CA VAL A 151 17.71 -13.56 9.22
C VAL A 151 17.06 -13.16 10.54
N TYR A 152 17.64 -13.60 11.65
CA TYR A 152 17.13 -13.29 12.99
C TYR A 152 17.27 -11.80 13.31
N ALA A 153 18.39 -11.19 12.93
CA ALA A 153 18.60 -9.76 13.05
C ALA A 153 17.56 -8.96 12.25
N ARG A 154 17.25 -9.37 11.00
CA ARG A 154 16.22 -8.74 10.17
C ARG A 154 14.85 -8.82 10.84
N MET A 155 14.42 -9.99 11.29
CA MET A 155 13.11 -10.16 11.93
C MET A 155 13.03 -9.41 13.26
N GLY A 156 14.07 -9.52 14.09
CA GLY A 156 14.14 -8.85 15.39
C GLY A 156 14.13 -7.33 15.26
N LEU A 157 14.96 -6.79 14.37
CA LEU A 157 15.01 -5.35 14.11
C LEU A 157 13.71 -4.85 13.49
N ALA A 158 13.12 -5.57 12.52
CA ALA A 158 11.85 -5.19 11.92
C ALA A 158 10.71 -5.12 12.95
N PHE A 159 10.63 -6.12 13.84
CA PHE A 159 9.69 -6.13 14.95
C PHE A 159 9.91 -4.94 15.89
N PHE A 160 11.16 -4.71 16.30
CA PHE A 160 11.54 -3.61 17.18
C PHE A 160 11.20 -2.24 16.58
N VAL A 161 11.52 -2.03 15.31
CA VAL A 161 11.24 -0.78 14.58
C VAL A 161 9.74 -0.55 14.49
N ALA A 162 8.96 -1.54 14.06
CA ALA A 162 7.52 -1.43 13.94
C ALA A 162 6.86 -1.12 15.30
N ALA A 163 7.26 -1.84 16.36
CA ALA A 163 6.73 -1.62 17.70
C ALA A 163 7.10 -0.23 18.25
N SER A 164 8.35 0.20 18.08
CA SER A 164 8.83 1.51 18.52
C SER A 164 8.09 2.64 17.83
N ILE A 165 7.91 2.56 16.50
CA ILE A 165 7.14 3.55 15.73
C ILE A 165 5.67 3.55 16.19
N GLY A 166 5.08 2.39 16.46
CA GLY A 166 3.74 2.28 17.03
C GLY A 166 3.59 3.03 18.36
N VAL A 167 4.54 2.84 19.28
CA VAL A 167 4.57 3.57 20.56
C VAL A 167 4.72 5.07 20.34
N MET A 168 5.62 5.48 19.45
CA MET A 168 5.84 6.90 19.14
C MET A 168 4.57 7.54 18.58
N ILE A 169 3.91 6.91 17.60
CA ILE A 169 2.66 7.41 17.01
C ILE A 169 1.53 7.47 18.04
N TYR A 170 1.43 6.47 18.93
CA TYR A 170 0.45 6.48 20.02
C TYR A 170 0.60 7.72 20.92
N ILE A 171 1.85 8.13 21.20
CA ILE A 171 2.15 9.28 22.06
C ILE A 171 1.97 10.60 21.31
N THR A 172 2.45 10.69 20.06
CA THR A 172 2.60 11.97 19.34
C THR A 172 1.45 12.30 18.39
N TRP A 173 0.72 11.31 17.88
CA TRP A 173 -0.25 11.50 16.79
C TRP A 173 -1.67 11.12 17.19
N LYS A 174 -2.50 12.14 17.47
CA LYS A 174 -3.91 11.97 17.87
C LYS A 174 -4.92 12.37 16.79
N SER A 175 -4.46 12.92 15.68
CA SER A 175 -5.32 13.40 14.58
C SER A 175 -5.57 12.34 13.53
N ASP A 176 -6.69 12.44 12.80
CA ASP A 176 -6.98 11.56 11.66
C ASP A 176 -5.88 11.70 10.57
N PRO A 177 -5.15 10.61 10.25
CA PRO A 177 -4.05 10.64 9.29
C PRO A 177 -4.53 10.49 7.84
N LEU A 178 -5.78 10.06 7.61
CA LEU A 178 -6.31 9.83 6.27
C LEU A 178 -6.62 11.16 5.57
N LYS A 179 -6.40 11.20 4.26
CA LYS A 179 -6.98 12.25 3.42
C LYS A 179 -8.49 12.03 3.40
N THR A 180 -9.24 13.10 3.63
CA THR A 180 -10.67 13.10 3.31
C THR A 180 -10.80 12.81 1.82
N ALA A 181 -11.30 11.63 1.46
CA ALA A 181 -11.63 11.36 0.08
C ALA A 181 -12.60 12.46 -0.39
N PRO A 182 -12.45 13.01 -1.61
CA PRO A 182 -13.60 13.63 -2.24
C PRO A 182 -14.67 12.53 -2.26
N VAL A 183 -15.80 12.81 -1.63
CA VAL A 183 -16.97 11.93 -1.70
C VAL A 183 -17.22 11.72 -3.18
N SER A 184 -16.82 10.55 -3.71
CA SER A 184 -17.52 9.97 -4.84
C SER A 184 -18.96 10.01 -4.39
N LYS A 185 -19.76 10.87 -5.02
CA LYS A 185 -21.21 10.81 -4.92
C LYS A 185 -21.54 9.41 -5.42
N ALA A 186 -21.53 8.45 -4.50
CA ALA A 186 -22.27 7.22 -4.65
C ALA A 186 -23.67 7.73 -4.93
N HIS A 187 -24.06 7.63 -6.20
CA HIS A 187 -25.41 7.86 -6.62
C HIS A 187 -26.25 6.87 -5.82
N SER A 188 -26.80 7.33 -4.69
CA SER A 188 -28.05 6.80 -4.21
C SER A 188 -29.03 7.14 -5.32
N HIS A 189 -29.23 6.21 -6.24
CA HIS A 189 -30.38 6.24 -7.11
C HIS A 189 -31.62 6.05 -6.21
N SER A 190 -32.06 7.15 -5.59
CA SER A 190 -33.47 7.33 -5.29
C SER A 190 -34.14 7.37 -6.65
N HIS A 191 -34.83 6.29 -7.00
CA HIS A 191 -35.72 6.26 -8.15
C HIS A 191 -36.79 7.34 -7.94
N HIS A 192 -36.54 8.55 -8.45
CA HIS A 192 -37.62 9.43 -8.84
C HIS A 192 -38.19 8.83 -10.12
N ALA A 193 -39.16 7.94 -9.95
CA ALA A 193 -40.02 7.55 -11.03
C ALA A 193 -40.71 8.83 -11.53
N TYR A 194 -40.37 9.23 -12.75
CA TYR A 194 -41.20 10.12 -13.53
C TYR A 194 -42.56 9.44 -13.70
N HIS A 195 -43.54 9.86 -12.91
CA HIS A 195 -44.93 9.62 -13.25
C HIS A 195 -45.33 10.70 -14.26
N GLU A 196 -45.35 10.30 -15.52
CA GLU A 196 -46.03 11.00 -16.60
C GLU A 196 -47.54 10.88 -16.28
N HIS A 197 -48.11 11.95 -15.74
CA HIS A 197 -49.55 12.07 -15.60
C HIS A 197 -50.09 12.70 -16.89
N ASP A 198 -50.70 11.87 -17.74
CA ASP A 198 -51.61 12.34 -18.78
C ASP A 198 -52.77 13.06 -18.08
N HIS A 199 -52.82 14.39 -18.25
CA HIS A 199 -53.93 15.21 -17.83
C HIS A 199 -55.07 15.05 -18.86
N HIS A 200 -56.10 14.29 -18.50
CA HIS A 200 -57.41 14.44 -19.10
C HIS A 200 -58.14 15.60 -18.41
N ASP A 201 -58.42 16.66 -19.17
CA ASP A 201 -59.25 17.79 -18.77
C ASP A 201 -60.66 17.31 -18.37
N HIS A 202 -61.03 17.60 -17.13
CA HIS A 202 -62.42 17.71 -16.72
C HIS A 202 -62.59 18.94 -15.82
N ASP A 203 -63.33 19.91 -16.34
CA ASP A 203 -63.84 21.09 -15.64
C ASP A 203 -64.79 20.67 -14.49
N ASP A 204 -64.46 21.03 -13.23
CA ASP A 204 -65.44 21.50 -12.23
C ASP A 204 -64.74 21.93 -10.92
N PRO A 205 -65.22 22.97 -10.19
CA PRO A 205 -64.57 23.47 -8.98
C PRO A 205 -65.25 22.93 -7.72
N HIS A 206 -64.62 22.00 -7.00
CA HIS A 206 -65.08 21.63 -5.65
C HIS A 206 -63.93 21.42 -4.64
N ASP A 207 -63.96 22.22 -3.58
CA ASP A 207 -63.22 22.10 -2.33
C ASP A 207 -63.59 20.81 -1.58
N HIS A 208 -62.65 19.88 -1.34
CA HIS A 208 -62.79 18.90 -0.25
C HIS A 208 -61.45 18.49 0.37
N HIS A 209 -61.34 18.72 1.69
CA HIS A 209 -60.36 18.15 2.60
C HIS A 209 -60.47 16.61 2.64
N HIS A 210 -59.39 15.89 2.31
CA HIS A 210 -59.26 14.47 2.65
C HIS A 210 -57.93 14.17 3.35
N ASN A 211 -58.08 13.74 4.61
CA ASN A 211 -57.06 13.19 5.49
C ASN A 211 -56.77 11.75 5.06
N HIS A 212 -55.74 11.51 4.26
CA HIS A 212 -55.34 10.15 3.86
C HIS A 212 -54.25 9.62 4.80
N ALA A 213 -54.64 8.69 5.67
CA ALA A 213 -53.74 7.78 6.35
C ALA A 213 -53.13 6.83 5.32
N CYS A 214 -51.85 7.02 4.99
CA CYS A 214 -51.10 6.15 4.10
C CYS A 214 -50.77 4.83 4.82
N HIS A 215 -51.56 3.78 4.56
CA HIS A 215 -51.15 2.41 4.83
C HIS A 215 -50.10 1.99 3.80
N HIS A 216 -48.81 2.07 4.18
CA HIS A 216 -47.73 1.45 3.43
C HIS A 216 -47.80 -0.07 3.59
N HIS A 217 -48.25 -0.77 2.55
CA HIS A 217 -47.99 -2.19 2.40
C HIS A 217 -46.57 -2.35 1.81
N ASP A 218 -45.60 -2.65 2.67
CA ASP A 218 -44.26 -3.06 2.26
C ASP A 218 -44.32 -4.46 1.63
N HIS A 219 -44.48 -4.50 0.31
CA HIS A 219 -44.19 -5.69 -0.48
C HIS A 219 -42.67 -5.89 -0.52
N HIS A 220 -42.13 -6.69 0.39
CA HIS A 220 -40.76 -7.21 0.29
C HIS A 220 -40.65 -8.17 -0.90
N PRO A 221 -39.91 -7.82 -1.99
CA PRO A 221 -39.58 -8.79 -3.01
C PRO A 221 -38.39 -9.60 -2.49
N HIS A 222 -38.66 -10.83 -2.04
CA HIS A 222 -37.62 -11.82 -1.78
C HIS A 222 -36.90 -12.15 -3.09
N SER A 223 -35.78 -11.47 -3.36
CA SER A 223 -34.88 -11.79 -4.49
C SER A 223 -33.42 -11.91 -4.01
N ASN A 224 -32.89 -13.13 -4.11
CA ASN A 224 -31.51 -13.60 -3.97
C ASN A 224 -30.52 -12.67 -3.24
N HIS A 225 -30.46 -12.83 -1.91
CA HIS A 225 -29.51 -12.11 -1.05
C HIS A 225 -28.03 -12.48 -1.36
N HIS A 226 -27.78 -13.66 -1.93
CA HIS A 226 -26.43 -14.19 -2.17
C HIS A 226 -25.76 -13.62 -3.45
N GLU A 227 -26.49 -13.48 -4.56
CA GLU A 227 -25.94 -12.93 -5.81
C GLU A 227 -25.53 -11.45 -5.67
N LYS A 228 -26.29 -10.66 -4.91
CA LYS A 228 -25.97 -9.24 -4.64
C LYS A 228 -24.72 -9.07 -3.76
N LYS A 229 -24.37 -10.07 -2.95
CA LYS A 229 -23.20 -10.00 -2.05
C LYS A 229 -21.89 -10.22 -2.82
N TRP A 230 -21.86 -11.23 -3.70
CA TRP A 230 -20.68 -11.51 -4.51
C TRP A 230 -20.39 -10.39 -5.51
N THR A 231 -21.41 -9.87 -6.19
CA THR A 231 -21.25 -8.71 -7.10
C THR A 231 -20.73 -7.49 -6.35
N SER A 232 -21.21 -7.22 -5.13
CA SER A 232 -20.70 -6.13 -4.30
C SER A 232 -19.22 -6.28 -3.92
N ILE A 233 -18.75 -7.52 -3.62
CA ILE A 233 -17.32 -7.80 -3.35
C ILE A 233 -16.50 -7.46 -4.60
N PHE A 234 -16.89 -7.98 -5.76
CA PHE A 234 -16.13 -7.77 -7.00
C PHE A 234 -16.09 -6.30 -7.42
N VAL A 235 -17.21 -5.58 -7.32
CA VAL A 235 -17.26 -4.15 -7.67
C VAL A 235 -16.35 -3.34 -6.74
N HIS A 236 -16.43 -3.52 -5.42
CA HIS A 236 -15.53 -2.84 -4.48
C HIS A 236 -14.06 -3.19 -4.71
N THR A 237 -13.78 -4.47 -5.02
CA THR A 237 -12.42 -4.94 -5.29
C THR A 237 -11.86 -4.26 -6.53
N ALA A 238 -12.66 -4.14 -7.60
CA ALA A 238 -12.28 -3.48 -8.83
C ALA A 238 -12.04 -1.98 -8.60
N ASP A 239 -12.97 -1.30 -7.93
CA ASP A 239 -12.85 0.14 -7.63
C ASP A 239 -11.57 0.44 -6.83
N GLU A 240 -11.30 -0.35 -5.78
CA GLU A 240 -10.08 -0.20 -4.99
C GLU A 240 -8.81 -0.54 -5.77
N PHE A 241 -8.85 -1.59 -6.60
CA PHE A 241 -7.73 -1.99 -7.44
C PHE A 241 -7.37 -0.89 -8.45
N PHE A 242 -8.36 -0.30 -9.14
CA PHE A 242 -8.10 0.78 -10.10
C PHE A 242 -7.67 2.08 -9.40
N ASP A 243 -8.25 2.38 -8.22
CA ASP A 243 -7.88 3.56 -7.43
C ASP A 243 -6.41 3.49 -6.96
N MET A 244 -5.94 2.31 -6.53
CA MET A 244 -4.53 2.11 -6.16
C MET A 244 -3.61 1.89 -7.37
N GLY A 245 -4.11 1.22 -8.40
CA GLY A 245 -3.37 0.83 -9.59
C GLY A 245 -2.75 2.00 -10.35
N LYS A 246 -3.42 3.16 -10.38
CA LYS A 246 -2.87 4.38 -11.00
C LYS A 246 -1.62 4.91 -10.27
N TYR A 247 -1.59 4.82 -8.94
CA TYR A 247 -0.43 5.24 -8.14
C TYR A 247 0.68 4.21 -8.22
N LEU A 248 0.34 2.92 -8.21
CA LEU A 248 1.28 1.84 -8.44
C LEU A 248 1.97 2.00 -9.81
N LEU A 249 1.20 2.23 -10.87
CA LEU A 249 1.73 2.39 -12.23
C LEU A 249 2.72 3.57 -12.32
N LEU A 250 2.35 4.73 -11.75
CA LEU A 250 3.24 5.89 -11.67
C LEU A 250 4.51 5.60 -10.85
N GLY A 251 4.37 4.90 -9.73
CA GLY A 251 5.48 4.49 -8.88
C GLY A 251 6.44 3.53 -9.59
N CYS A 252 5.92 2.51 -10.26
CA CYS A 252 6.72 1.57 -11.06
C CYS A 252 7.44 2.28 -12.21
N MET A 253 6.75 3.18 -12.91
CA MET A 253 7.32 3.94 -14.03
C MET A 253 8.49 4.82 -13.57
N LEU A 254 8.30 5.53 -12.46
CA LEU A 254 9.35 6.41 -11.94
C LEU A 254 10.50 5.62 -11.31
N THR A 255 10.22 4.54 -10.60
CA THR A 255 11.23 3.63 -10.04
C THR A 255 12.09 3.00 -11.16
N ALA A 256 11.47 2.46 -12.20
CA ALA A 256 12.19 1.88 -13.34
C ALA A 256 13.02 2.94 -14.07
N GLY A 257 12.51 4.17 -14.17
CA GLY A 257 13.25 5.32 -14.68
C GLY A 257 14.52 5.56 -13.86
N ILE A 258 14.38 5.70 -12.54
CA ILE A 258 15.48 5.88 -11.60
C ILE A 258 16.50 4.73 -11.74
N GLN A 259 16.06 3.47 -11.67
CA GLN A 259 16.94 2.30 -11.79
C GLN A 259 17.70 2.24 -13.11
N SER A 260 17.13 2.77 -14.20
CA SER A 260 17.79 2.77 -15.51
C SER A 260 18.95 3.77 -15.58
N PHE A 261 18.90 4.84 -14.81
CA PHE A 261 19.95 5.87 -14.78
C PHE A 261 20.95 5.68 -13.63
N VAL A 262 20.63 4.86 -12.63
CA VAL A 262 21.53 4.57 -11.51
C VAL A 262 22.53 3.49 -11.93
N ALA A 263 23.72 3.92 -12.36
CA ALA A 263 24.84 3.02 -12.60
C ALA A 263 25.40 2.52 -11.26
N LYS A 264 25.41 1.18 -11.07
CA LYS A 264 25.93 0.53 -9.85
C LYS A 264 27.42 0.80 -9.61
N GLU A 265 28.16 1.22 -10.63
CA GLU A 265 29.62 1.45 -10.57
C GLU A 265 30.01 2.75 -9.83
N SER A 266 29.11 3.73 -9.68
CA SER A 266 29.42 4.97 -8.94
C SER A 266 29.36 4.83 -7.41
N LEU A 267 29.12 3.61 -6.90
CA LEU A 267 28.74 3.37 -5.51
C LEU A 267 29.92 3.05 -4.58
N GLU A 268 31.12 2.78 -5.11
CA GLU A 268 32.30 2.41 -4.30
C GLU A 268 32.99 3.58 -3.60
N SER A 269 32.79 4.83 -4.05
CA SER A 269 33.46 6.01 -3.45
C SER A 269 32.69 6.65 -2.28
N ILE A 270 31.42 6.29 -2.06
CA ILE A 270 30.51 6.94 -1.10
C ILE A 270 30.45 6.17 0.25
N GLY A 271 30.88 4.90 0.26
CA GLY A 271 30.75 3.98 1.40
C GLY A 271 31.92 3.92 2.40
N SER A 272 32.96 4.74 2.27
CA SER A 272 34.19 4.57 3.07
C SER A 272 34.06 4.93 4.56
N GLY A 273 32.99 5.62 4.96
CA GLY A 273 32.72 6.00 6.35
C GLY A 273 31.76 5.02 7.05
N PRO A 274 31.97 4.71 8.35
CA PRO A 274 31.08 3.81 9.11
C PRO A 274 29.62 4.25 9.09
N VAL A 275 29.34 5.55 9.13
CA VAL A 275 27.97 6.10 9.08
C VAL A 275 27.47 6.28 7.64
N SER A 276 28.37 6.64 6.71
CA SER A 276 27.97 6.88 5.32
C SER A 276 27.48 5.60 4.64
N ALA A 277 28.04 4.44 5.00
CA ALA A 277 27.56 3.13 4.57
C ALA A 277 26.07 2.89 4.88
N TYR A 278 25.61 3.20 6.10
CA TYR A 278 24.20 3.02 6.47
C TYR A 278 23.28 3.96 5.69
N VAL A 279 23.62 5.23 5.63
CA VAL A 279 22.81 6.24 4.91
C VAL A 279 22.74 5.90 3.42
N PHE A 280 23.87 5.51 2.85
CA PHE A 280 23.96 5.07 1.47
C PHE A 280 23.08 3.84 1.21
N MET A 281 23.20 2.80 2.02
CA MET A 281 22.43 1.57 1.86
C MET A 281 20.93 1.80 2.07
N MET A 282 20.50 2.63 3.03
CA MET A 282 19.09 3.01 3.18
C MET A 282 18.57 3.81 1.97
N GLY A 283 19.37 4.76 1.46
CA GLY A 283 19.05 5.50 0.25
C GLY A 283 18.97 4.59 -0.99
N PHE A 284 19.86 3.61 -1.08
CA PHE A 284 19.86 2.62 -2.16
C PHE A 284 18.60 1.74 -2.09
N ALA A 285 18.20 1.29 -0.90
CA ALA A 285 16.93 0.58 -0.69
C ALA A 285 15.73 1.41 -1.17
N PHE A 286 15.69 2.69 -0.79
CA PHE A 286 14.62 3.61 -1.18
C PHE A 286 14.47 3.75 -2.70
N LEU A 287 15.61 3.93 -3.38
CA LEU A 287 15.67 4.17 -4.82
C LEU A 287 15.41 2.90 -5.64
N LEU A 288 15.92 1.76 -5.16
CA LEU A 288 15.67 0.49 -5.80
C LEU A 288 14.21 0.08 -5.65
N SER A 289 13.55 0.35 -4.52
CA SER A 289 12.12 0.07 -4.32
C SER A 289 11.73 -1.35 -4.76
N LEU A 290 12.64 -2.29 -4.52
CA LEU A 290 12.46 -3.70 -4.78
C LEU A 290 11.47 -4.27 -3.75
N CYS A 291 11.05 -5.50 -3.97
CA CYS A 291 10.18 -6.18 -3.02
C CYS A 291 11.01 -6.86 -1.93
N SER A 292 10.40 -7.02 -0.76
CA SER A 292 11.07 -7.49 0.46
C SER A 292 11.77 -8.85 0.36
N THR A 293 11.32 -9.71 -0.57
CA THR A 293 11.94 -10.99 -0.93
C THR A 293 13.20 -10.80 -1.79
N SER A 294 13.10 -9.99 -2.85
CA SER A 294 14.18 -9.67 -3.79
C SER A 294 15.31 -8.87 -3.13
N ASP A 295 14.98 -8.03 -2.14
CA ASP A 295 15.95 -7.28 -1.33
C ASP A 295 17.01 -8.17 -0.70
N ALA A 296 16.62 -9.36 -0.24
CA ALA A 296 17.54 -10.30 0.41
C ALA A 296 18.68 -10.72 -0.53
N PHE A 297 18.35 -11.04 -1.78
CA PHE A 297 19.33 -11.44 -2.79
C PHE A 297 20.22 -10.28 -3.23
N VAL A 298 19.68 -9.07 -3.31
CA VAL A 298 20.48 -7.89 -3.63
C VAL A 298 21.46 -7.58 -2.51
N ALA A 299 21.01 -7.55 -1.26
CA ALA A 299 21.87 -7.30 -0.10
C ALA A 299 22.99 -8.34 0.02
N GLN A 300 22.71 -9.61 -0.30
CA GLN A 300 23.71 -10.68 -0.29
C GLN A 300 24.90 -10.37 -1.23
N THR A 301 24.66 -9.75 -2.40
CA THR A 301 25.76 -9.41 -3.33
C THR A 301 26.73 -8.37 -2.78
N PHE A 302 26.33 -7.63 -1.74
CA PHE A 302 27.11 -6.58 -1.09
C PHE A 302 27.73 -7.02 0.24
N LEU A 303 27.62 -8.31 0.60
CA LEU A 303 28.15 -8.89 1.85
C LEU A 303 29.63 -8.58 2.12
N HIS A 304 30.45 -8.48 1.08
CA HIS A 304 31.89 -8.23 1.21
C HIS A 304 32.28 -6.75 1.01
N SER A 305 31.33 -5.90 0.64
CA SER A 305 31.56 -4.48 0.35
C SER A 305 31.08 -3.56 1.46
N PHE A 306 30.11 -4.01 2.26
CA PHE A 306 29.44 -3.22 3.29
C PHE A 306 29.32 -3.99 4.60
N SER A 307 29.20 -3.28 5.73
CA SER A 307 29.02 -3.93 7.03
C SER A 307 27.67 -4.61 7.13
N SER A 308 27.60 -5.70 7.90
CA SER A 308 26.36 -6.44 8.18
C SER A 308 25.25 -5.51 8.71
N GLY A 309 25.57 -4.55 9.57
CA GLY A 309 24.62 -3.53 10.04
C GLY A 309 24.04 -2.64 8.94
N SER A 310 24.85 -2.19 7.98
CA SER A 310 24.36 -1.36 6.87
C SER A 310 23.51 -2.17 5.87
N LEU A 311 23.84 -3.44 5.66
CA LEU A 311 23.01 -4.39 4.90
C LEU A 311 21.68 -4.67 5.62
N LEU A 312 21.73 -4.83 6.94
CA LEU A 312 20.55 -4.98 7.78
C LEU A 312 19.64 -3.74 7.69
N ALA A 313 20.23 -2.53 7.69
CA ALA A 313 19.50 -1.29 7.48
C ALA A 313 18.80 -1.27 6.11
N PHE A 314 19.47 -1.69 5.04
CA PHE A 314 18.85 -1.85 3.71
C PHE A 314 17.66 -2.82 3.75
N LEU A 315 17.85 -4.00 4.34
CA LEU A 315 16.85 -5.08 4.40
C LEU A 315 15.61 -4.75 5.22
N VAL A 316 15.75 -3.87 6.22
CA VAL A 316 14.63 -3.41 7.06
C VAL A 316 13.98 -2.16 6.50
N PHE A 317 14.77 -1.24 5.95
CA PHE A 317 14.27 0.04 5.45
C PHE A 317 13.40 -0.12 4.19
N GLY A 318 13.86 -0.89 3.19
CA GLY A 318 13.18 -1.02 1.89
C GLY A 318 11.68 -1.37 2.00
N PRO A 319 11.31 -2.46 2.68
CA PRO A 319 9.90 -2.86 2.83
C PRO A 319 9.03 -1.88 3.62
N MET A 320 9.66 -1.04 4.46
CA MET A 320 8.94 -0.04 5.28
C MET A 320 8.78 1.28 4.55
N LEU A 321 9.78 1.69 3.78
CA LEU A 321 9.80 2.95 3.06
C LEU A 321 10.62 2.85 1.79
N ASP A 322 9.94 2.98 0.66
CA ASP A 322 10.56 3.09 -0.64
C ASP A 322 9.83 4.11 -1.51
N PHE A 323 10.32 4.33 -2.73
CA PHE A 323 9.75 5.32 -3.62
C PHE A 323 8.28 5.02 -3.99
N LYS A 324 7.96 3.77 -4.38
CA LYS A 324 6.59 3.39 -4.81
C LYS A 324 5.60 3.43 -3.64
N ASN A 325 5.98 2.90 -2.48
CA ASN A 325 5.20 2.87 -1.25
C ASN A 325 4.96 4.29 -0.75
N THR A 326 5.95 5.18 -0.81
CA THR A 326 5.78 6.59 -0.43
C THR A 326 4.69 7.26 -1.28
N LEU A 327 4.69 7.04 -2.60
CA LEU A 327 3.64 7.56 -3.47
C LEU A 327 2.26 6.97 -3.15
N MET A 328 2.19 5.67 -2.85
CA MET A 328 0.94 5.03 -2.44
C MET A 328 0.45 5.53 -1.07
N LEU A 329 1.33 5.69 -0.08
CA LEU A 329 1.00 6.28 1.22
C LEU A 329 0.49 7.71 1.05
N LEU A 330 1.13 8.52 0.19
CA LEU A 330 0.69 9.88 -0.12
C LEU A 330 -0.69 9.91 -0.80
N SER A 331 -1.15 8.84 -1.44
CA SER A 331 -2.50 8.80 -2.01
C SER A 331 -3.59 8.68 -0.93
N VAL A 332 -3.30 7.99 0.16
CA VAL A 332 -4.27 7.67 1.22
C VAL A 332 -4.13 8.57 2.45
N PHE A 333 -2.90 8.88 2.84
CA PHE A 333 -2.57 9.60 4.06
C PHE A 333 -2.19 11.05 3.78
N LYS A 334 -2.43 11.93 4.76
CA LYS A 334 -2.03 13.34 4.69
C LYS A 334 -0.51 13.44 4.60
N THR A 335 0.00 14.35 3.77
CA THR A 335 1.44 14.56 3.55
C THR A 335 2.20 14.78 4.86
N LYS A 336 1.62 15.52 5.82
CA LYS A 336 2.22 15.73 7.15
C LYS A 336 2.46 14.41 7.90
N PHE A 337 1.51 13.47 7.82
CA PHE A 337 1.65 12.17 8.45
C PHE A 337 2.70 11.31 7.74
N VAL A 338 2.71 11.31 6.40
CA VAL A 338 3.68 10.51 5.63
C VAL A 338 5.11 10.99 5.88
N ILE A 339 5.36 12.30 5.87
CA ILE A 339 6.70 12.85 6.18
C ILE A 339 7.10 12.52 7.61
N TYR A 340 6.18 12.64 8.56
CA TYR A 340 6.43 12.28 9.95
C TYR A 340 6.78 10.80 10.10
N LEU A 341 6.00 9.91 9.48
CA LEU A 341 6.24 8.48 9.48
C LEU A 341 7.59 8.13 8.82
N ALA A 342 7.90 8.72 7.67
CA ALA A 342 9.18 8.54 6.99
C ALA A 342 10.36 8.94 7.88
N PHE A 343 10.27 10.10 8.56
CA PHE A 343 11.29 10.55 9.50
C PHE A 343 11.49 9.56 10.66
N LEU A 344 10.39 9.03 11.22
CA LEU A 344 10.46 8.01 12.26
C LEU A 344 11.12 6.73 11.77
N ILE A 345 10.73 6.22 10.60
CA ILE A 345 11.34 5.03 9.99
C ILE A 345 12.84 5.23 9.79
N CYS A 346 13.25 6.34 9.16
CA CYS A 346 14.67 6.66 8.96
C CYS A 346 15.45 6.65 10.27
N THR A 347 14.93 7.32 11.30
CA THR A 347 15.64 7.48 12.58
C THR A 347 15.74 6.16 13.34
N VAL A 348 14.63 5.43 13.45
CA VAL A 348 14.58 4.18 14.24
C VAL A 348 15.31 3.04 13.53
N VAL A 349 15.22 2.95 12.20
CA VAL A 349 15.98 1.94 11.44
C VAL A 349 17.48 2.23 11.51
N PHE A 350 17.91 3.48 11.32
CA PHE A 350 19.32 3.84 11.41
C PHE A 350 19.90 3.51 12.79
N THR A 351 19.27 4.01 13.84
CA THR A 351 19.73 3.79 15.23
C THR A 351 19.67 2.33 15.63
N GLY A 352 18.60 1.62 15.26
CA GLY A 352 18.43 0.19 15.55
C GLY A 352 19.42 -0.69 14.80
N ALA A 353 19.74 -0.36 13.53
CA ALA A 353 20.74 -1.09 12.76
C ALA A 353 22.15 -0.88 13.30
N VAL A 354 22.52 0.35 13.66
CA VAL A 354 23.82 0.65 14.30
C VAL A 354 23.95 -0.09 15.64
N ALA A 355 22.88 -0.12 16.44
CA ALA A 355 22.87 -0.88 17.69
C ALA A 355 22.99 -2.39 17.44
N ALA A 356 22.24 -2.94 16.49
CA ALA A 356 22.30 -4.36 16.14
C ALA A 356 23.70 -4.77 15.63
N ASP A 357 24.36 -3.91 14.85
CA ASP A 357 25.74 -4.10 14.40
C ASP A 357 26.70 -4.17 15.59
N ALA A 358 26.61 -3.20 16.49
CA ALA A 358 27.48 -3.11 17.67
C ALA A 358 27.30 -4.27 18.67
N PHE A 359 26.10 -4.82 18.82
CA PHE A 359 25.82 -5.86 19.84
C PHE A 359 25.77 -7.29 19.30
N PHE A 360 25.35 -7.48 18.04
CA PHE A 360 25.04 -8.82 17.50
C PHE A 360 25.85 -9.22 16.27
N LEU A 361 26.23 -8.29 15.39
CA LEU A 361 26.83 -8.62 14.08
C LEU A 361 28.32 -8.29 13.94
N SER A 362 28.91 -7.60 14.92
CA SER A 362 30.34 -7.22 14.93
C SER A 362 31.27 -8.22 15.63
N GLN A 363 30.78 -9.45 15.87
CA GLN A 363 31.60 -10.61 16.27
C GLN A 363 31.94 -11.43 15.04
#